data_AF-A0A2J8AG12-F1
#
_entry.id   AF-A0A2J8AG12-F1
#
_cell.length_a   1.000
_cell.length_b   1.000
_cell.length_c   1.000
_cell.angle_alpha   90.00
_cell.angle_beta   90.00
_cell.angle_gamma   90.00
#
_symmetry.space_group_name_H-M   'P 1'
#
loop_
_entity.id
_entity.type
_entity.pdbx_description
1 polymer ?
#
loop_
_entity_poly.entity_id
_entity_poly.type
_entity_poly.pdbx_seq_one_letter_code
_entity_poly.pdbx_strand_id
1 'polypeptide(L)'
;MRLKVQMSALGSGLSVDESIDLYCGEGEQILQWIGYAACSRLAYKRGEVYGRYVPQSVNNKDGQPLDVDIVVNEIFSDGDELFVEFSNGPVPYKVRWEGRPRTPPFRWGDGVEVLPPHDTWLRELDLK
;
A
#
# COMPACT_ATOMS: atom_id res chain seq x y z
N MET A 1 1.13 -11.16 -4.21
CA MET A 1 2.09 -10.04 -4.13
C MET A 1 2.66 -9.89 -2.73
N ARG A 2 3.98 -10.00 -2.59
CA ARG A 2 4.81 -9.60 -1.46
C ARG A 2 5.66 -8.40 -1.87
N LEU A 3 5.67 -7.35 -1.07
CA LEU A 3 6.57 -6.21 -1.23
C LEU A 3 7.57 -6.20 -0.09
N LYS A 4 8.81 -5.85 -0.38
CA LYS A 4 9.84 -5.62 0.62
C LYS A 4 9.98 -4.12 0.86
N VAL A 5 9.52 -3.68 2.03
CA VAL A 5 9.49 -2.27 2.41
C VAL A 5 10.73 -1.91 3.21
N GLN A 6 11.50 -0.98 2.68
CA GLN A 6 12.66 -0.40 3.34
C GLN A 6 12.23 0.82 4.14
N MET A 7 12.33 0.74 5.47
CA MET A 7 11.97 1.82 6.37
C MET A 7 13.15 2.78 6.53
N SER A 8 12.90 4.06 6.35
CA SER A 8 13.89 5.13 6.52
C SER A 8 13.34 6.20 7.45
N ALA A 9 14.15 6.70 8.38
CA ALA A 9 13.75 7.90 9.12
C ALA A 9 13.68 9.10 8.17
N LEU A 10 12.69 9.98 8.35
CA LEU A 10 12.57 11.19 7.54
C LEU A 10 13.87 12.02 7.58
N GLY A 11 14.40 12.35 6.41
CA GLY A 11 15.60 13.19 6.28
C GLY A 11 16.92 12.44 6.47
N SER A 12 16.90 11.11 6.58
CA SER A 12 18.12 10.30 6.64
C SER A 12 18.72 9.96 5.27
N GLY A 13 18.16 10.49 4.18
CA GLY A 13 18.64 10.25 2.82
C GLY A 13 18.42 8.81 2.36
N LEU A 14 17.28 8.20 2.74
CA LEU A 14 16.94 6.79 2.49
C LEU A 14 17.90 5.77 3.13
N SER A 15 18.57 6.14 4.23
CA SER A 15 19.27 5.15 5.05
C SER A 15 18.26 4.13 5.59
N VAL A 16 18.45 2.86 5.26
CA VAL A 16 17.54 1.80 5.68
C VAL A 16 17.76 1.49 7.16
N ASP A 17 16.76 1.81 7.97
CA ASP A 17 16.71 1.43 9.38
C ASP A 17 16.30 -0.04 9.54
N GLU A 18 15.30 -0.46 8.78
CA GLU A 18 14.64 -1.76 8.94
C GLU A 18 14.00 -2.20 7.62
N SER A 19 13.95 -3.52 7.38
CA SER A 19 13.23 -4.10 6.24
C SER A 19 12.02 -4.90 6.71
N ILE A 20 10.89 -4.73 6.04
CA ILE A 20 9.60 -5.35 6.38
C ILE A 20 9.00 -6.00 5.13
N ASP A 21 8.68 -7.28 5.21
CA ASP A 21 7.87 -7.94 4.19
C ASP A 21 6.38 -7.65 4.42
N LEU A 22 5.72 -7.09 3.42
CA LEU A 22 4.28 -6.87 3.40
C LEU A 22 3.61 -7.74 2.34
N TYR A 23 2.60 -8.50 2.76
CA TYR A 23 1.78 -9.32 1.87
C TYR A 23 0.53 -8.54 1.46
N CYS A 24 0.38 -8.36 0.16
CA CYS A 24 -0.57 -7.43 -0.45
C CYS A 24 -1.68 -8.11 -1.25
N GLY A 25 -1.77 -9.45 -1.24
CA GLY A 25 -2.75 -10.17 -2.08
C GLY A 25 -2.45 -9.94 -3.56
N GLU A 26 -3.45 -9.49 -4.33
CA GLU A 26 -3.33 -9.16 -5.76
C GLU A 26 -2.74 -7.76 -6.04
N GLY A 27 -2.39 -6.99 -5.00
CA GLY A 27 -1.76 -5.67 -5.17
C GLY A 27 -2.73 -4.53 -5.53
N GLU A 28 -4.03 -4.69 -5.26
CA GLU A 28 -5.10 -3.74 -5.60
C GLU A 28 -5.27 -2.59 -4.60
N GLN A 29 -4.48 -2.56 -3.52
CA GLN A 29 -4.44 -1.45 -2.56
C GLN A 29 -3.59 -0.29 -3.07
N ILE A 30 -3.85 0.92 -2.56
CA ILE A 30 -3.04 2.10 -2.86
C ILE A 30 -1.79 2.19 -1.95
N LEU A 31 -0.75 2.87 -2.44
CA LEU A 31 0.53 3.05 -1.73
C LEU A 31 0.39 3.72 -0.35
N GLN A 32 -0.64 4.55 -0.16
CA GLN A 32 -0.98 5.12 1.15
C GLN A 32 -1.14 4.03 2.22
N TRP A 33 -1.82 2.93 1.88
CA TRP A 33 -2.11 1.87 2.83
C TRP A 33 -0.85 1.06 3.16
N ILE A 34 0.03 0.90 2.16
CA ILE A 34 1.36 0.29 2.33
C ILE A 34 2.19 1.07 3.34
N GLY A 35 2.22 2.41 3.24
CA GLY A 35 2.97 3.25 4.19
C GLY A 35 2.49 3.10 5.63
N TYR A 36 1.18 3.07 5.87
CA TYR A 36 0.62 2.86 7.20
C TYR A 36 0.88 1.44 7.72
N ALA A 37 0.70 0.43 6.88
CA ALA A 37 0.96 -0.96 7.24
C ALA A 37 2.44 -1.15 7.64
N ALA A 38 3.36 -0.56 6.88
CA ALA A 38 4.79 -0.60 7.16
C ALA A 38 5.14 0.07 8.51
N CYS A 39 4.60 1.27 8.77
CA CYS A 39 4.79 1.96 10.05
C CYS A 39 4.23 1.16 11.24
N SER A 40 3.07 0.53 11.05
CA SER A 40 2.43 -0.30 12.08
C SER A 40 3.26 -1.55 12.38
N ARG A 41 3.80 -2.19 11.33
CA ARG A 41 4.71 -3.34 11.47
C ARG A 41 6.02 -2.95 12.12
N LEU A 42 6.56 -1.77 11.82
CA LEU A 42 7.76 -1.24 12.47
C LEU A 42 7.53 -1.04 13.97
N ALA A 43 6.43 -0.39 14.36
CA ALA A 43 6.06 -0.20 15.76
C ALA A 43 5.92 -1.54 16.49
N TYR A 44 5.22 -2.50 15.89
CA TYR A 44 5.08 -3.85 16.43
C TYR A 44 6.43 -4.54 16.63
N LYS A 45 7.31 -4.49 15.62
CA LYS A 45 8.65 -5.10 15.66
C LYS A 45 9.54 -4.46 16.75
N ARG A 46 9.37 -3.17 17.00
CA ARG A 46 10.09 -2.42 18.05
C ARG A 46 9.44 -2.52 19.44
N GLY A 47 8.30 -3.19 19.59
CA GLY A 47 7.57 -3.29 20.86
C GLY A 47 6.94 -1.95 21.29
N GLU A 48 6.65 -1.08 20.34
CA GLU A 48 6.11 0.26 20.57
C GLU A 48 4.61 0.35 20.27
N VAL A 49 3.99 1.44 20.70
CA VAL A 49 2.55 1.67 20.56
C VAL A 49 2.17 1.85 19.09
N TYR A 50 1.02 1.29 18.70
CA TYR A 50 0.43 1.54 17.39
C TYR A 50 0.22 3.05 17.15
N GLY A 51 0.57 3.53 15.95
CA GLY A 51 0.51 4.96 15.61
C GLY A 51 1.70 5.78 16.11
N ARG A 52 2.70 5.17 16.76
CA ARG A 52 3.98 5.82 17.13
C ARG A 52 4.69 6.43 15.93
N TYR A 53 4.62 5.74 14.79
CA TYR A 53 5.23 6.12 13.52
C TYR A 53 4.16 6.49 12.49
N VAL A 54 4.44 7.55 11.74
CA VAL A 54 3.55 8.09 10.71
C VAL A 54 4.30 8.18 9.39
N PRO A 55 3.77 7.61 8.28
CA PRO A 55 4.42 7.64 6.98
C PRO A 55 4.48 9.08 6.44
N GLN A 56 5.64 9.48 5.94
CA GLN A 56 5.90 10.81 5.40
C GLN A 56 5.97 10.83 3.88
N SER A 57 6.56 9.79 3.28
CA SER A 57 6.66 9.63 1.83
C SER A 57 6.80 8.14 1.48
N VAL A 58 6.38 7.77 0.28
CA VAL A 58 6.71 6.49 -0.34
C VAL A 58 7.60 6.80 -1.53
N ASN A 59 8.78 6.19 -1.60
CA ASN A 59 9.77 6.47 -2.63
C ASN A 59 10.13 5.21 -3.40
N ASN A 60 10.54 5.40 -4.66
CA ASN A 60 11.18 4.37 -5.45
C ASN A 60 12.64 4.15 -5.00
N LYS A 61 13.35 3.23 -5.67
CA LYS A 61 14.77 2.92 -5.40
C LYS A 61 15.71 4.12 -5.65
N ASP A 62 15.30 5.06 -6.48
CA ASP A 62 16.06 6.27 -6.81
C ASP A 62 15.78 7.42 -5.83
N GLY A 63 14.92 7.22 -4.84
CA GLY A 63 14.51 8.22 -3.87
C GLY A 63 13.56 9.29 -4.37
N GLN A 64 12.88 9.01 -5.47
CA GLN A 64 11.81 9.87 -5.97
C GLN A 64 10.48 9.52 -5.25
N PRO A 65 9.79 10.51 -4.68
CA PRO A 65 8.47 10.32 -4.09
C PRO A 65 7.43 9.87 -5.13
N LEU A 66 6.67 8.84 -4.80
CA LEU A 66 5.56 8.32 -5.58
C LEU A 66 4.22 8.90 -5.09
N ASP A 67 3.22 8.97 -5.98
CA ASP A 67 1.86 9.32 -5.58
C ASP A 67 1.26 8.20 -4.72
N VAL A 68 0.77 8.57 -3.55
CA VAL A 68 0.24 7.65 -2.55
C VAL A 68 -1.10 7.03 -2.97
N ASP A 69 -1.78 7.64 -3.93
CA ASP A 69 -3.04 7.16 -4.49
C ASP A 69 -2.86 6.09 -5.59
N ILE A 70 -1.62 5.81 -6.02
CA ILE A 70 -1.37 4.79 -7.05
C ILE A 70 -1.61 3.39 -6.47
N VAL A 71 -2.25 2.54 -7.26
CA VAL A 71 -2.47 1.12 -6.96
C VAL A 71 -1.14 0.37 -7.10
N VAL A 72 -0.82 -0.47 -6.12
CA VAL A 72 0.49 -1.12 -6.03
C VAL A 72 0.84 -1.91 -7.30
N ASN A 73 -0.09 -2.72 -7.81
CA ASN A 73 0.15 -3.58 -8.97
C ASN A 73 0.26 -2.83 -10.31
N GLU A 74 0.02 -1.51 -10.35
CA GLU A 74 0.29 -0.69 -11.53
C GLU A 74 1.78 -0.39 -11.70
N ILE A 75 2.57 -0.41 -10.61
CA ILE A 75 3.99 -0.04 -10.61
C ILE A 75 4.89 -1.20 -10.17
N PHE A 76 4.46 -1.98 -9.19
CA PHE A 76 5.30 -2.97 -8.54
C PHE A 76 4.88 -4.38 -8.91
N SER A 77 5.87 -5.28 -8.97
CA SER A 77 5.69 -6.73 -9.13
C SER A 77 5.93 -7.47 -7.82
N ASP A 78 5.56 -8.75 -7.78
CA ASP A 78 5.84 -9.61 -6.62
C ASP A 78 7.35 -9.67 -6.32
N GLY A 79 7.72 -9.38 -5.07
CA GLY A 79 9.09 -9.37 -4.59
C GLY A 79 9.81 -8.02 -4.72
N ASP A 80 9.18 -7.00 -5.31
CA ASP A 80 9.81 -5.68 -5.46
C ASP A 80 10.03 -4.95 -4.15
N GLU A 81 10.96 -3.98 -4.21
CA GLU A 81 11.34 -3.13 -3.09
C GLU A 81 10.79 -1.72 -3.24
N LEU A 82 10.29 -1.17 -2.15
CA LEU A 82 9.86 0.23 -2.04
C LEU A 82 10.38 0.83 -0.73
N PHE A 83 10.51 2.15 -0.70
CA PHE A 83 11.04 2.87 0.45
C PHE A 83 9.93 3.66 1.13
N VAL A 84 9.83 3.59 2.45
CA VAL A 84 8.89 4.40 3.23
C VAL A 84 9.69 5.25 4.20
N GLU A 85 9.61 6.57 4.03
CA GLU A 85 10.09 7.47 5.06
C GLU A 85 9.04 7.60 6.15
N PHE A 86 9.46 7.49 7.42
CA PHE A 86 8.57 7.63 8.57
C PHE A 86 9.08 8.68 9.54
N SER A 87 8.16 9.23 10.33
CA SER A 87 8.51 10.11 11.43
C SER A 87 7.62 9.86 12.66
N ASN A 88 7.96 10.53 13.75
CA ASN A 88 7.17 10.56 14.98
C ASN A 88 6.04 11.62 14.92
N GLY A 89 6.01 12.43 13.86
CA GLY A 89 5.15 13.61 13.74
C GLY A 89 3.71 13.25 13.39
N PRO A 90 2.73 14.09 13.76
CA PRO A 90 1.32 13.68 13.74
C PRO A 90 0.67 13.68 12.35
N VAL A 91 1.32 14.27 11.34
CA VAL A 91 0.71 14.46 10.01
C VAL A 91 1.40 13.57 8.98
N PRO A 92 0.65 12.72 8.27
CA PRO A 92 1.14 11.87 7.20
C PRO A 92 1.28 12.65 5.88
N TYR A 93 2.16 12.19 4.99
CA TYR A 93 2.22 12.65 3.58
C TYR A 93 2.25 14.17 3.39
N LYS A 94 3.11 14.86 4.13
CA LYS A 94 3.27 16.32 4.01
C LYS A 94 3.78 16.75 2.64
N VAL A 95 4.52 15.87 1.96
CA VAL A 95 5.05 16.10 0.62
C VAL A 95 3.98 15.73 -0.39
N ARG A 96 3.26 16.73 -0.92
CA ARG A 96 2.40 16.55 -2.09
C ARG A 96 3.30 16.34 -3.31
N TRP A 97 2.99 15.33 -4.13
CA TRP A 97 3.63 15.15 -5.42
C TRP A 97 3.31 16.34 -6.34
N GLU A 98 4.31 17.19 -6.59
CA GLU A 98 4.18 18.27 -7.56
C GLU A 98 4.19 17.68 -8.99
N GLY A 99 3.12 17.92 -9.75
CA GLY A 99 3.01 17.45 -11.13
C GLY A 99 2.06 16.27 -11.37
N ARG A 100 1.22 15.90 -10.39
CA ARG A 100 0.18 14.87 -10.54
C ARG A 100 -0.59 15.04 -11.86
N PRO A 101 -0.41 14.15 -12.86
CA PRO A 101 -1.32 14.07 -14.00
C PRO A 101 -2.72 13.86 -13.43
N ARG A 102 -3.74 14.57 -13.94
CA ARG A 102 -5.12 14.34 -13.49
C ARG A 102 -5.39 12.84 -13.49
N THR A 103 -5.74 12.29 -12.33
CA THR A 103 -6.11 10.89 -12.21
C THR A 103 -7.11 10.59 -13.31
N PRO A 104 -6.79 9.69 -14.26
CA PRO A 104 -7.76 9.24 -15.23
C PRO A 104 -8.99 8.76 -14.45
N PRO A 105 -10.21 9.05 -14.92
CA PRO A 105 -11.39 8.57 -14.22
C PRO A 105 -11.28 7.05 -14.04
N PHE A 106 -11.49 6.60 -12.80
CA PHE A 106 -11.49 5.18 -12.47
C PHE A 106 -12.41 4.45 -13.45
N ARG A 107 -11.84 3.52 -14.22
CA ARG A 107 -12.61 2.63 -15.07
C ARG A 107 -12.81 1.35 -14.28
N TRP A 108 -14.04 1.13 -13.82
CA TRP A 108 -14.47 -0.21 -13.48
C TRP A 108 -14.11 -1.11 -14.66
N GLY A 109 -13.48 -2.26 -14.42
CA GLY A 109 -13.37 -3.27 -15.47
C GLY A 109 -14.75 -3.57 -16.01
N ASP A 110 -14.86 -4.00 -17.27
CA ASP A 110 -16.13 -4.43 -17.89
C ASP A 110 -16.76 -5.65 -17.21
N GLY A 111 -16.33 -5.98 -15.99
CA GLY A 111 -16.94 -6.91 -15.07
C GLY A 111 -18.35 -6.45 -14.75
N VAL A 112 -19.26 -6.75 -15.66
CA VAL A 112 -20.60 -7.19 -15.31
C VAL A 112 -20.35 -8.35 -14.36
N GLU A 113 -20.33 -8.06 -13.06
CA GLU A 113 -20.52 -9.07 -12.05
C GLU A 113 -21.92 -9.61 -12.35
N VAL A 114 -21.99 -10.67 -13.15
CA VAL A 114 -23.23 -11.41 -13.37
C VAL A 114 -23.45 -12.11 -12.04
N LEU A 115 -24.05 -11.38 -11.12
CA LEU A 115 -24.52 -11.96 -9.87
C LEU A 115 -25.40 -13.14 -10.29
N PRO A 116 -25.11 -14.36 -9.80
CA PRO A 116 -26.01 -15.46 -10.04
C PRO A 116 -27.41 -15.04 -9.59
N PRO A 117 -28.47 -15.48 -10.28
CA PRO A 117 -29.83 -15.30 -9.79
C PRO A 117 -29.91 -15.61 -8.29
N HIS A 118 -30.68 -14.80 -7.55
CA HIS A 118 -30.80 -14.89 -6.09
C HIS A 118 -31.26 -16.27 -5.58
N ASP A 119 -31.71 -17.16 -6.47
CA ASP A 119 -32.19 -18.51 -6.23
C ASP A 119 -31.27 -19.61 -6.78
N THR A 120 -30.07 -19.29 -7.29
CA THR A 120 -29.11 -20.32 -7.76
C THR A 120 -28.77 -21.32 -6.66
N TRP A 121 -28.57 -20.85 -5.42
CA TRP A 121 -28.34 -21.71 -4.26
C TRP A 121 -29.50 -22.69 -3.98
N LEU A 122 -30.73 -22.30 -4.30
CA LEU A 122 -31.94 -23.11 -4.13
C LEU A 122 -32.03 -24.22 -5.18
N ARG A 123 -31.53 -23.97 -6.40
CA ARG A 123 -31.55 -24.92 -7.52
C ARG A 123 -30.41 -25.93 -7.48
N GLU A 124 -29.29 -25.57 -6.87
CA GLU A 124 -28.12 -26.43 -6.70
C GLU A 124 -28.20 -27.30 -5.44
N LEU A 125 -29.20 -27.06 -4.58
CA LEU A 125 -29.52 -27.91 -3.43
C LEU A 125 -30.18 -29.20 -3.94
N ASP A 126 -29.36 -30.23 -4.17
CA ASP A 126 -29.80 -31.60 -4.47
C ASP A 126 -30.45 -32.20 -3.20
N LEU A 127 -31.70 -31.80 -2.94
CA LEU A 127 -32.53 -32.34 -1.86
C LEU A 127 -33.02 -33.74 -2.27
N LYS A 128 -32.20 -34.74 -1.95
CA LYS A 128 -32.60 -36.15 -1.94
C LYS A 128 -33.31 -36.51 -0.64
#